data_AF-B1Q3K1-F1
#
_entry.id   AF-B1Q3K1-F1
#
_cell.length_a   1.000
_cell.length_b   1.000
_cell.length_c   1.000
_cell.angle_alpha   90.00
_cell.angle_beta   90.00
_cell.angle_gamma   90.00
#
_symmetry.space_group_name_H-M   'P 1'
#
loop_
_entity.id
_entity.type
_entity.pdbx_description
1 polymer ?
#
loop_
_entity_poly.entity_id
_entity_poly.type
_entity_poly.pdbx_seq_one_letter_code
_entity_poly.pdbx_strand_id
1 'polypeptide(L)'
;MFRNRNFSNSVIPNKNWKYLIDIDSPEINLNDVKNVIQNSGIPFTDFRIKECINALVEESNDLIVRRDKFLQLLEGKDFHILNKILTDNLAIPNFKNFSEHIKDIYNHCVHNQNGRCCYIYSSTVRIQSSLLGGYHCVPVDGQRFNIGDSTVNFCLQSTSKPINYALALTEIGSYNLHKFVGYEPSGTSFNHLTLNHENKPHNPMINSGAILICSLIKQHLNLPERFDYIFRQFKKICGNEVLGFNNAVFMSEKSSADRNYALAYYMREYRCFPKNSNLQEILDLYFQLCSLEVNCESMSVIASTFANGGLCPTTEEKVLSSESVRDTLSLMHSCGMYDYSGQFAFKKNEIIPQML
;
A
#
# COMPACT_ATOMS: atom_id res chain seq x y z
N MET A 1 6.36 19.35 4.67
CA MET A 1 7.27 19.21 5.83
C MET A 1 7.90 17.82 5.75
N PHE A 2 8.77 17.60 4.75
CA PHE A 2 9.33 16.28 4.45
C PHE A 2 10.77 16.22 4.97
N ARG A 3 11.07 15.18 5.77
CA ARG A 3 12.35 15.01 6.46
C ARG A 3 13.46 14.76 5.44
N ASN A 4 14.27 15.79 5.17
CA ASN A 4 15.64 15.62 4.70
C ASN A 4 16.41 14.92 5.82
N ARG A 5 16.68 13.62 5.68
CA ARG A 5 17.56 12.88 6.58
C ARG A 5 18.91 12.72 5.89
N ASN A 6 19.73 13.75 5.99
CA ASN A 6 21.18 13.58 5.87
C ASN A 6 21.66 12.89 7.14
N PHE A 7 21.77 11.56 7.12
CA PHE A 7 22.37 10.80 8.20
C PHE A 7 23.88 10.72 8.02
N SER A 8 24.55 11.80 8.40
CA SER A 8 25.96 11.78 8.77
C SER A 8 26.05 12.38 10.17
N ASN A 9 25.88 11.52 11.18
CA ASN A 9 26.48 11.60 12.52
C ASN A 9 25.66 10.72 13.49
N SER A 10 26.24 9.55 13.77
CA SER A 10 25.88 8.57 14.78
C SER A 10 25.93 9.16 16.19
N VAL A 11 24.94 9.96 16.56
CA VAL A 11 24.73 10.38 17.95
C VAL A 11 23.38 9.83 18.38
N ILE A 12 23.38 8.90 19.35
CA ILE A 12 22.15 8.38 19.98
C ILE A 12 21.42 9.58 20.63
N PRO A 13 20.32 10.08 20.03
CA PRO A 13 19.74 11.33 20.48
C PRO A 13 18.90 11.08 21.74
N ASN A 14 19.24 11.79 22.81
CA ASN A 14 18.49 11.93 24.05
C ASN A 14 18.36 10.66 24.93
N LYS A 15 18.90 10.74 26.16
CA LYS A 15 18.90 9.64 27.16
C LYS A 15 17.54 9.42 27.86
N ASN A 16 16.49 10.16 27.49
CA ASN A 16 15.15 10.07 28.06
C ASN A 16 14.29 9.00 27.37
N TRP A 17 14.66 7.74 27.55
CA TRP A 17 13.86 6.61 27.10
C TRP A 17 12.72 6.35 28.08
N LYS A 18 11.50 6.73 27.69
CA LYS A 18 10.27 6.63 28.50
C LYS A 18 10.08 5.25 29.14
N TYR A 19 10.44 4.20 28.41
CA TYR A 19 10.20 2.83 28.83
C TYR A 19 11.37 2.17 29.59
N LEU A 20 12.53 2.83 29.63
CA LEU A 20 13.63 2.41 30.49
C LEU A 20 13.50 3.23 31.77
N ILE A 21 12.62 2.72 32.65
CA ILE A 21 11.91 3.39 33.75
C ILE A 21 12.81 4.11 34.76
N ASP A 22 14.12 3.91 34.72
CA ASP A 22 15.05 4.66 35.54
C ASP A 22 16.14 5.29 34.66
N ILE A 23 15.90 6.54 34.27
CA ILE A 23 16.86 7.35 33.51
C ILE A 23 18.16 7.53 34.32
N ASP A 24 18.05 7.49 35.64
CA ASP A 24 19.15 7.66 36.59
C ASP A 24 19.78 6.31 37.01
N SER A 25 19.12 5.18 36.72
CA SER A 25 19.71 3.86 36.92
C SER A 25 20.93 3.66 36.00
N PRO A 26 22.06 3.20 36.56
CA PRO A 26 23.23 2.82 35.78
C PRO A 26 23.04 1.49 35.03
N GLU A 27 21.93 0.79 35.25
CA GLU A 27 21.64 -0.54 34.72
C GLU A 27 20.34 -0.58 33.90
N ILE A 28 20.36 -1.37 32.83
CA ILE A 28 19.25 -1.61 31.92
C ILE A 28 18.92 -3.11 31.92
N ASN A 29 17.66 -3.44 32.13
CA ASN A 29 17.15 -4.80 31.99
C ASN A 29 16.78 -5.07 30.51
N LEU A 30 17.43 -6.04 29.90
CA LEU A 30 17.21 -6.39 28.49
C LEU A 30 15.84 -7.00 28.25
N ASN A 31 15.18 -7.59 29.26
CA ASN A 31 13.80 -8.05 29.12
C ASN A 31 12.82 -6.88 28.98
N ASP A 32 13.07 -5.76 29.63
CA ASP A 32 12.22 -4.57 29.48
C ASP A 32 12.34 -4.01 28.06
N VAL A 33 13.56 -3.95 27.51
CA VAL A 33 13.78 -3.57 26.10
C VAL A 33 13.03 -4.51 25.14
N LYS A 34 13.15 -5.83 25.35
CA LYS A 34 12.44 -6.84 24.52
C LYS A 34 10.92 -6.67 24.62
N ASN A 35 10.39 -6.48 25.82
CA ASN A 35 8.95 -6.26 26.05
C ASN A 35 8.45 -4.99 25.35
N VAL A 36 9.23 -3.91 25.38
CA VAL A 36 8.87 -2.65 24.72
C VAL A 36 8.87 -2.81 23.20
N ILE A 37 9.88 -3.49 22.63
CA ILE A 37 9.91 -3.80 21.19
C ILE A 37 8.71 -4.66 20.81
N GLN A 38 8.41 -5.72 21.57
CA GLN A 38 7.27 -6.58 21.30
C GLN A 38 5.93 -5.81 21.33
N ASN A 39 5.74 -4.93 22.32
CA ASN A 39 4.53 -4.13 22.46
C ASN A 39 4.42 -3.00 21.43
N SER A 40 5.52 -2.61 20.79
CA SER A 40 5.54 -1.56 19.76
C SER A 40 4.88 -1.99 18.45
N GLY A 41 4.72 -3.30 18.23
CA GLY A 41 4.23 -3.87 16.97
C GLY A 41 5.27 -3.96 15.86
N ILE A 42 6.53 -3.56 16.10
CA ILE A 42 7.63 -3.78 15.16
C ILE A 42 8.14 -5.22 15.33
N PRO A 43 8.19 -6.05 14.26
CA PRO A 43 8.72 -7.41 14.35
C PRO A 43 10.21 -7.41 14.70
N PHE A 44 10.67 -8.38 15.51
CA PHE A 44 12.10 -8.57 15.79
C PHE A 44 12.93 -8.90 14.53
N THR A 45 12.27 -9.35 13.45
CA THR A 45 12.88 -9.63 12.15
C THR A 45 13.04 -8.39 11.27
N ASP A 46 12.52 -7.23 11.68
CA ASP A 46 12.60 -5.98 10.92
C ASP A 46 14.07 -5.54 10.75
N PHE A 47 14.48 -5.33 9.50
CA PHE A 47 15.87 -5.07 9.15
C PHE A 47 16.43 -3.80 9.83
N ARG A 48 15.57 -2.83 10.15
CA ARG A 48 15.95 -1.54 10.75
C ARG A 48 16.30 -1.65 12.24
N ILE A 49 15.95 -2.77 12.88
CA ILE A 49 16.30 -3.03 14.29
C ILE A 49 17.04 -4.35 14.49
N LYS A 50 17.14 -5.19 13.46
CA LYS A 50 17.75 -6.53 13.54
C LYS A 50 19.20 -6.48 14.04
N GLU A 51 20.02 -5.57 13.53
CA GLU A 51 21.43 -5.44 13.97
C GLU A 51 21.53 -5.01 15.44
N CYS A 52 20.65 -4.10 15.88
CA CYS A 52 20.57 -3.68 17.27
C CYS A 52 20.14 -4.86 18.16
N ILE A 53 19.10 -5.60 17.76
CA ILE A 53 18.62 -6.77 18.53
C ILE A 53 19.71 -7.84 18.62
N ASN A 54 20.40 -8.16 17.53
CA ASN A 54 21.45 -9.17 17.53
C ASN A 54 22.57 -8.79 18.51
N ALA A 55 23.02 -7.53 18.52
CA ALA A 55 24.03 -7.08 19.48
C ALA A 55 23.55 -7.13 20.94
N LEU A 56 22.26 -6.92 21.18
CA LEU A 56 21.67 -7.06 22.52
C LEU A 56 21.49 -8.53 22.94
N VAL A 57 21.34 -9.46 21.99
CA VAL A 57 21.16 -10.89 22.25
C VAL A 57 22.50 -11.63 22.36
N GLU A 58 23.50 -11.29 21.56
CA GLU A 58 24.81 -11.96 21.57
C GLU A 58 25.58 -11.78 22.90
N GLU A 59 25.30 -10.72 23.66
CA GLU A 59 25.89 -10.48 24.98
C GLU A 59 25.05 -11.05 26.14
N SER A 60 23.89 -11.65 25.86
CA SER A 60 22.87 -12.00 26.87
C SER A 60 23.13 -13.31 27.65
N ASN A 61 24.33 -13.47 28.20
CA ASN A 61 24.48 -14.31 29.39
C ASN A 61 23.89 -13.62 30.63
N ASP A 62 23.93 -12.29 30.67
CA ASP A 62 23.37 -11.47 31.75
C ASP A 62 22.12 -10.71 31.28
N LEU A 63 21.05 -10.77 32.07
CA LEU A 63 19.78 -10.08 31.80
C LEU A 63 19.83 -8.57 32.06
N ILE A 64 20.84 -8.13 32.82
CA ILE A 64 21.03 -6.75 33.27
C ILE A 64 22.40 -6.29 32.77
N VAL A 65 22.43 -5.16 32.07
CA VAL A 65 23.66 -4.57 31.51
C VAL A 65 23.83 -3.12 31.95
N ARG A 66 25.06 -2.70 32.18
CA ARG A 66 25.36 -1.28 32.47
C ARG A 66 25.00 -0.41 31.27
N ARG A 67 24.46 0.78 31.55
CA ARG A 67 24.00 1.75 30.54
C ARG A 67 25.08 2.13 29.52
N ASP A 68 26.33 2.31 29.97
CA ASP A 68 27.45 2.62 29.09
C ASP A 68 27.75 1.47 28.13
N LYS A 69 27.69 0.22 28.61
CA LYS A 69 27.83 -0.98 27.78
C LYS A 69 26.66 -1.11 26.80
N PHE A 70 25.43 -0.85 27.23
CA PHE A 70 24.25 -0.82 26.35
C PHE A 70 24.42 0.19 25.20
N LEU A 71 24.89 1.40 25.50
CA LEU A 71 25.17 2.42 24.49
C LEU A 71 26.30 1.99 23.54
N GLN A 72 27.37 1.39 24.08
CA GLN A 72 28.47 0.86 23.28
C GLN A 72 28.01 -0.26 22.31
N LEU A 73 27.07 -1.12 22.74
CA LEU A 73 26.52 -2.17 21.88
C LEU A 73 25.73 -1.61 20.70
N LEU A 74 25.17 -0.41 20.83
CA LEU A 74 24.39 0.26 19.78
C LEU A 74 25.23 1.20 18.92
N GLU A 75 26.48 1.48 19.32
CA GLU A 75 27.38 2.34 18.58
C GLU A 75 27.65 1.78 17.18
N GLY A 76 27.64 2.67 16.18
CA GLY A 76 27.84 2.32 14.77
C GLY A 76 26.65 1.65 14.07
N LYS A 77 25.52 1.42 14.75
CA LYS A 77 24.32 0.79 14.18
C LYS A 77 23.23 1.82 13.87
N ASP A 78 22.34 1.49 12.93
CA ASP A 78 21.11 2.28 12.76
C ASP A 78 20.21 2.08 13.98
N PHE A 79 20.04 3.16 14.74
CA PHE A 79 19.27 3.19 15.97
C PHE A 79 17.95 3.97 15.81
N HIS A 80 17.59 4.42 14.60
CA HIS A 80 16.50 5.37 14.43
C HIS A 80 15.14 4.81 14.88
N ILE A 81 14.76 3.63 14.39
CA ILE A 81 13.48 3.00 14.75
C ILE A 81 13.48 2.54 16.20
N LEU A 82 14.59 1.95 16.67
CA LEU A 82 14.72 1.55 18.07
C LEU A 82 14.61 2.75 19.03
N ASN A 83 15.18 3.90 18.69
CA ASN A 83 15.00 5.13 19.46
C ASN A 83 13.52 5.56 19.51
N LYS A 84 12.80 5.47 18.39
CA LYS A 84 11.36 5.80 18.35
C LYS A 84 10.54 4.84 19.22
N ILE A 85 10.87 3.56 19.23
CA ILE A 85 10.27 2.56 20.12
C ILE A 85 10.51 2.97 21.59
N LEU A 86 11.77 3.19 21.98
CA LEU A 86 12.15 3.46 23.37
C LEU A 86 11.66 4.83 23.90
N THR A 87 11.40 5.78 22.99
CA THR A 87 10.88 7.12 23.31
C THR A 87 9.36 7.25 23.10
N ASP A 88 8.67 6.18 22.71
CA ASP A 88 7.22 6.19 22.43
C ASP A 88 6.81 7.17 21.32
N ASN A 89 7.68 7.36 20.33
CA ASN A 89 7.52 8.32 19.23
C ASN A 89 7.20 7.66 17.88
N LEU A 90 6.80 6.39 17.88
CA LEU A 90 6.23 5.76 16.69
C LEU A 90 4.94 6.47 16.27
N ALA A 91 4.56 6.32 15.01
CA ALA A 91 3.36 6.91 14.41
C ALA A 91 2.11 6.53 15.21
N ILE A 92 2.10 5.31 15.79
CA ILE A 92 1.11 4.87 16.75
C ILE A 92 1.85 4.41 18.03
N PRO A 93 1.94 5.25 19.07
CA PRO A 93 2.68 4.94 20.29
C PRO A 93 2.15 3.70 21.04
N ASN A 94 0.91 3.77 21.54
CA ASN A 94 0.24 2.65 22.24
C ASN A 94 -0.37 1.67 21.24
N PHE A 95 0.49 0.98 20.49
CA PHE A 95 0.08 0.09 19.42
C PHE A 95 -0.76 -1.10 19.89
N LYS A 96 -0.50 -1.59 21.11
CA LYS A 96 -1.30 -2.64 21.74
C LYS A 96 -2.76 -2.21 21.92
N ASN A 97 -3.01 -1.03 22.51
CA ASN A 97 -4.37 -0.52 22.68
C ASN A 97 -5.04 -0.23 21.32
N PHE A 98 -4.30 0.33 20.37
CA PHE A 98 -4.78 0.52 19.00
C PHE A 98 -5.24 -0.81 18.38
N SER A 99 -4.44 -1.87 18.53
CA SER A 99 -4.74 -3.20 17.98
C SER A 99 -6.00 -3.82 18.60
N GLU A 100 -6.26 -3.62 19.89
CA GLU A 100 -7.51 -4.06 20.53
C GLU A 100 -8.73 -3.31 19.96
N HIS A 101 -8.65 -1.98 19.76
CA HIS A 101 -9.75 -1.25 19.11
C HIS A 101 -10.00 -1.72 17.68
N ILE A 102 -8.95 -2.01 16.91
CA ILE A 102 -9.09 -2.57 15.55
C ILE A 102 -9.76 -3.94 15.60
N LYS A 103 -9.40 -4.77 16.59
CA LYS A 103 -10.02 -6.08 16.81
C LYS A 103 -11.52 -5.96 17.13
N ASP A 104 -11.92 -4.98 17.93
CA ASP A 104 -13.33 -4.71 18.20
C ASP A 104 -14.10 -4.30 16.94
N ILE A 105 -13.50 -3.42 16.12
CA ILE A 105 -14.08 -3.03 14.82
C ILE A 105 -14.21 -4.24 13.89
N TYR A 106 -13.16 -5.07 13.81
CA TYR A 106 -13.18 -6.29 13.00
C TYR A 106 -14.29 -7.24 13.45
N ASN A 107 -14.41 -7.49 14.75
CA ASN A 107 -15.45 -8.34 15.32
C ASN A 107 -16.86 -7.78 15.05
N HIS A 108 -17.03 -6.46 15.05
CA HIS A 108 -18.30 -5.87 14.65
C HIS A 108 -18.61 -6.09 13.15
N CYS A 109 -17.61 -5.95 12.29
CA CYS A 109 -17.77 -6.06 10.83
C CYS A 109 -17.97 -7.49 10.34
N VAL A 110 -17.31 -8.48 10.96
CA VAL A 110 -17.29 -9.88 10.51
C VAL A 110 -18.67 -10.54 10.51
N HIS A 111 -19.60 -10.02 11.31
CA HIS A 111 -20.98 -10.50 11.39
C HIS A 111 -21.86 -10.01 10.22
N ASN A 112 -21.40 -9.06 9.41
CA ASN A 112 -22.15 -8.60 8.25
C ASN A 112 -22.01 -9.59 7.08
N GLN A 113 -22.98 -10.50 6.96
CA GLN A 113 -23.04 -11.50 5.89
C GLN A 113 -23.79 -11.02 4.63
N ASN A 114 -24.07 -9.72 4.53
CA ASN A 114 -24.71 -9.16 3.34
C ASN A 114 -23.75 -9.10 2.14
N GLY A 115 -24.32 -8.95 0.95
CA GLY A 115 -23.58 -8.82 -0.30
C GLY A 115 -23.62 -10.11 -1.12
N ARG A 116 -22.94 -10.08 -2.26
CA ARG A 116 -22.82 -11.23 -3.17
C ARG A 116 -21.40 -11.28 -3.70
N CYS A 117 -20.81 -12.47 -3.70
CA CYS A 117 -19.53 -12.67 -4.36
C CYS A 117 -19.66 -12.33 -5.86
N CYS A 118 -18.62 -11.74 -6.42
CA CYS A 118 -18.58 -11.47 -7.84
C CYS A 118 -18.36 -12.80 -8.59
N TYR A 119 -19.43 -13.36 -9.16
CA TYR A 119 -19.39 -14.59 -9.97
C TYR A 119 -19.18 -14.31 -11.47
N ILE A 120 -18.70 -13.12 -11.83
CA ILE A 120 -18.48 -12.74 -13.24
C ILE A 120 -17.39 -13.62 -13.87
N TYR A 121 -16.51 -14.21 -13.06
CA TYR A 121 -15.46 -15.12 -13.48
C TYR A 121 -15.96 -16.56 -13.39
N SER A 122 -15.59 -17.40 -14.37
CA SER A 122 -16.04 -18.79 -14.50
C SER A 122 -16.13 -19.54 -13.16
N SER A 123 -17.02 -20.55 -13.08
CA SER A 123 -17.27 -21.41 -11.91
C SER A 123 -16.04 -22.03 -11.22
N THR A 124 -14.87 -21.89 -11.85
CA THR A 124 -13.52 -22.33 -11.47
C THR A 124 -12.76 -21.37 -10.54
N VAL A 125 -13.11 -20.08 -10.47
CA VAL A 125 -12.48 -19.11 -9.54
C VAL A 125 -13.45 -18.82 -8.39
N ARG A 126 -13.65 -19.81 -7.53
CA ARG A 126 -14.45 -19.62 -6.30
C ARG A 126 -13.50 -19.22 -5.19
N ILE A 127 -13.60 -17.96 -4.74
CA ILE A 127 -13.19 -17.64 -3.37
C ILE A 127 -14.05 -18.51 -2.45
N GLN A 128 -13.42 -19.23 -1.52
CA GLN A 128 -14.14 -20.11 -0.61
C GLN A 128 -15.17 -19.30 0.17
N SER A 129 -16.45 -19.70 0.09
CA SER A 129 -17.57 -19.03 0.77
C SER A 129 -17.45 -19.07 2.31
N SER A 130 -16.44 -19.74 2.85
CA SER A 130 -16.17 -19.87 4.28
C SER A 130 -15.24 -18.80 4.83
N LEU A 131 -14.66 -17.92 4.00
CA LEU A 131 -13.81 -16.84 4.50
C LEU A 131 -14.65 -15.82 5.27
N LEU A 132 -14.18 -15.46 6.46
CA LEU A 132 -14.79 -14.47 7.34
C LEU A 132 -14.28 -13.06 7.03
N GLY A 133 -13.13 -12.96 6.35
CA GLY A 133 -12.48 -11.70 5.95
C GLY A 133 -11.14 -11.53 6.66
N GLY A 134 -10.21 -10.83 6.01
CA GLY A 134 -8.88 -10.57 6.54
C GLY A 134 -8.62 -9.07 6.72
N TYR A 135 -7.91 -8.72 7.80
CA TYR A 135 -7.42 -7.36 8.02
C TYR A 135 -5.93 -7.39 8.33
N HIS A 136 -5.19 -6.45 7.77
CA HIS A 136 -3.80 -6.19 8.08
C HIS A 136 -3.55 -4.69 8.04
N CYS A 137 -2.78 -4.15 9.00
CA CYS A 137 -2.33 -2.77 8.97
C CYS A 137 -0.83 -2.66 9.16
N VAL A 138 -0.23 -1.74 8.40
CA VAL A 138 1.17 -1.35 8.53
C VAL A 138 1.23 0.17 8.61
N PRO A 139 1.28 0.80 9.79
CA PRO A 139 1.55 2.23 9.90
C PRO A 139 2.90 2.60 9.27
N VAL A 140 3.12 3.88 9.01
CA VAL A 140 4.30 4.39 8.26
C VAL A 140 5.65 4.07 8.92
N ASP A 141 5.66 3.72 10.20
CA ASP A 141 6.86 3.26 10.90
C ASP A 141 7.10 1.74 10.81
N GLY A 142 6.24 1.00 10.14
CA GLY A 142 6.38 -0.44 9.91
C GLY A 142 5.85 -1.33 11.04
N GLN A 143 5.08 -0.77 11.99
CA GLN A 143 4.34 -1.55 12.99
C GLN A 143 3.38 -2.51 12.27
N ARG A 144 3.07 -3.69 12.81
CA ARG A 144 2.23 -4.68 12.12
C ARG A 144 1.18 -5.25 13.05
N PHE A 145 -0.06 -5.31 12.57
CA PHE A 145 -1.14 -6.03 13.21
C PHE A 145 -2.02 -6.69 12.14
N ASN A 146 -2.51 -7.90 12.43
CA ASN A 146 -3.37 -8.66 11.55
C ASN A 146 -4.41 -9.48 12.33
N ILE A 147 -5.51 -9.78 11.66
CA ILE A 147 -6.61 -10.59 12.18
C ILE A 147 -7.40 -11.21 11.02
N GLY A 148 -7.97 -12.39 11.24
CA GLY A 148 -8.80 -13.09 10.27
C GLY A 148 -8.00 -13.74 9.13
N ASP A 149 -8.60 -13.84 7.95
CA ASP A 149 -8.05 -14.50 6.76
C ASP A 149 -7.01 -13.61 6.04
N SER A 150 -6.15 -12.90 6.77
CA SER A 150 -5.27 -11.84 6.24
C SER A 150 -4.17 -12.34 5.31
N THR A 151 -3.86 -13.62 5.34
CA THR A 151 -2.83 -14.26 4.52
C THR A 151 -3.37 -14.91 3.25
N VAL A 152 -4.71 -14.93 3.06
CA VAL A 152 -5.34 -15.48 1.86
C VAL A 152 -5.07 -14.57 0.67
N ASN A 153 -4.61 -15.16 -0.43
CA ASN A 153 -4.33 -14.44 -1.67
C ASN A 153 -5.62 -14.15 -2.43
N PHE A 154 -5.67 -12.98 -3.05
CA PHE A 154 -6.74 -12.54 -3.94
C PHE A 154 -6.20 -11.64 -5.05
N CYS A 155 -6.91 -11.56 -6.17
CA CYS A 155 -6.55 -10.67 -7.28
C CYS A 155 -6.82 -9.21 -6.92
N LEU A 156 -5.91 -8.31 -7.28
CA LEU A 156 -6.03 -6.87 -7.05
C LEU A 156 -7.27 -6.27 -7.69
N GLN A 157 -7.64 -6.73 -8.89
CA GLN A 157 -8.76 -6.19 -9.64
C GLN A 157 -8.60 -4.67 -9.81
N SER A 158 -9.69 -3.90 -9.66
CA SER A 158 -9.66 -2.44 -9.80
C SER A 158 -8.78 -1.72 -8.77
N THR A 159 -8.34 -2.38 -7.69
CA THR A 159 -7.41 -1.75 -6.73
C THR A 159 -6.01 -1.54 -7.32
N SER A 160 -5.69 -2.19 -8.44
CA SER A 160 -4.47 -1.95 -9.23
C SER A 160 -4.43 -0.56 -9.90
N LYS A 161 -5.58 0.05 -10.19
CA LYS A 161 -5.69 1.32 -10.94
C LYS A 161 -4.93 2.50 -10.31
N PRO A 162 -5.13 2.82 -9.02
CA PRO A 162 -4.36 3.89 -8.38
C PRO A 162 -2.85 3.62 -8.39
N ILE A 163 -2.44 2.36 -8.26
CA ILE A 163 -1.04 1.97 -8.24
C ILE A 163 -0.42 2.21 -9.63
N ASN A 164 -1.08 1.73 -10.70
CA ASN A 164 -0.64 1.95 -12.08
C ASN A 164 -0.59 3.44 -12.44
N TYR A 165 -1.56 4.23 -11.98
CA TYR A 165 -1.57 5.67 -12.17
C TYR A 165 -0.39 6.35 -11.46
N ALA A 166 -0.10 6.00 -10.21
CA ALA A 166 1.03 6.54 -9.47
C ALA A 166 2.38 6.19 -10.13
N LEU A 167 2.51 4.99 -10.68
CA LEU A 167 3.68 4.57 -11.44
C LEU A 167 3.84 5.39 -12.72
N ALA A 168 2.77 5.54 -13.50
CA ALA A 168 2.79 6.36 -14.70
C ALA A 168 3.13 7.83 -14.39
N LEU A 169 2.53 8.42 -13.34
CA LEU A 169 2.88 9.76 -12.88
C LEU A 169 4.36 9.90 -12.51
N THR A 170 4.91 8.90 -11.82
CA THR A 170 6.32 8.90 -11.40
C THR A 170 7.27 8.83 -12.61
N GLU A 171 6.86 8.15 -13.69
CA GLU A 171 7.67 8.01 -14.90
C GLU A 171 7.59 9.24 -15.83
N ILE A 172 6.38 9.72 -16.15
CA ILE A 172 6.20 10.72 -17.21
C ILE A 172 5.76 12.10 -16.71
N GLY A 173 5.45 12.22 -15.42
CA GLY A 173 5.00 13.46 -14.78
C GLY A 173 3.53 13.80 -15.04
N SER A 174 2.93 14.51 -14.09
CA SER A 174 1.51 14.90 -14.08
C SER A 174 1.10 15.67 -15.35
N TYR A 175 1.91 16.64 -15.77
CA TYR A 175 1.63 17.46 -16.97
C TYR A 175 1.51 16.64 -18.26
N ASN A 176 2.40 15.66 -18.48
CA ASN A 176 2.36 14.87 -19.71
C ASN A 176 1.25 13.81 -19.67
N LEU A 177 1.02 13.22 -18.50
CA LEU A 177 0.00 12.21 -18.32
C LEU A 177 -1.42 12.79 -18.53
N HIS A 178 -1.72 13.95 -17.94
CA HIS A 178 -3.06 14.55 -18.00
C HIS A 178 -3.40 15.23 -19.35
N LYS A 179 -2.47 15.20 -20.31
CA LYS A 179 -2.82 15.43 -21.72
C LYS A 179 -3.75 14.34 -22.28
N PHE A 180 -3.72 13.14 -21.69
CA PHE A 180 -4.48 11.98 -22.18
C PHE A 180 -5.72 11.67 -21.32
N VAL A 181 -5.64 11.87 -20.00
CA VAL A 181 -6.72 11.53 -19.05
C VAL A 181 -7.07 12.72 -18.17
N GLY A 182 -8.36 12.90 -17.86
CA GLY A 182 -8.81 13.90 -16.90
C GLY A 182 -8.47 13.57 -15.45
N TYR A 183 -8.97 14.39 -14.54
CA TYR A 183 -8.78 14.28 -13.10
C TYR A 183 -10.05 14.64 -12.32
N GLU A 184 -11.21 14.55 -12.97
CA GLU A 184 -12.51 14.87 -12.34
C GLU A 184 -13.41 13.62 -12.27
N PRO A 185 -14.33 13.55 -11.30
CA PRO A 185 -15.39 12.54 -11.29
C PRO A 185 -16.22 12.60 -12.58
N SER A 186 -16.73 11.46 -13.04
CA SER A 186 -17.59 11.43 -14.23
C SER A 186 -18.98 12.01 -13.98
N GLY A 187 -19.49 11.94 -12.74
CA GLY A 187 -20.88 12.30 -12.42
C GLY A 187 -21.93 11.35 -13.01
N THR A 188 -21.53 10.41 -13.87
CA THR A 188 -22.35 9.35 -14.44
C THR A 188 -22.02 8.01 -13.79
N SER A 189 -22.94 7.05 -13.88
CA SER A 189 -22.66 5.69 -13.40
C SER A 189 -21.42 5.13 -14.09
N PHE A 190 -20.60 4.42 -13.30
CA PHE A 190 -19.40 3.71 -13.71
C PHE A 190 -19.65 2.78 -14.92
N ASN A 191 -20.90 2.37 -15.13
CA ASN A 191 -21.26 1.49 -16.23
C ASN A 191 -21.42 2.15 -17.61
N HIS A 192 -21.42 3.48 -17.68
CA HIS A 192 -21.56 4.19 -18.96
C HIS A 192 -20.23 4.31 -19.73
N LEU A 193 -20.30 4.09 -21.04
CA LEU A 193 -19.19 4.36 -21.97
C LEU A 193 -19.18 5.86 -22.30
N THR A 194 -18.45 6.64 -21.50
CA THR A 194 -18.40 8.10 -21.65
C THR A 194 -16.96 8.62 -21.60
N LEU A 195 -16.73 9.69 -22.36
CA LEU A 195 -15.54 10.53 -22.31
C LEU A 195 -15.99 11.93 -21.87
N ASN A 196 -15.05 12.71 -21.34
CA ASN A 196 -15.31 14.10 -20.99
C ASN A 196 -15.44 14.98 -22.25
N HIS A 197 -15.73 16.27 -22.06
CA HIS A 197 -15.91 17.23 -23.16
C HIS A 197 -14.66 17.44 -24.04
N GLU A 198 -13.48 17.02 -23.57
CA GLU A 198 -12.22 17.06 -24.32
C GLU A 198 -11.91 15.71 -25.01
N ASN A 199 -12.87 14.77 -25.04
CA ASN A 199 -12.71 13.41 -25.55
C ASN A 199 -11.60 12.61 -24.83
N LYS A 200 -11.47 12.81 -23.51
CA LYS A 200 -10.56 12.06 -22.64
C LYS A 200 -11.35 11.22 -21.63
N PRO A 201 -10.83 10.10 -21.15
CA PRO A 201 -11.39 9.45 -19.97
C PRO A 201 -11.44 10.42 -18.79
N HIS A 202 -12.50 10.38 -18.00
CA HIS A 202 -12.72 11.36 -16.92
C HIS A 202 -11.63 11.36 -15.86
N ASN A 203 -11.15 10.18 -15.46
CA ASN A 203 -10.10 10.00 -14.47
C ASN A 203 -9.48 8.59 -14.58
N PRO A 204 -8.28 8.35 -14.02
CA PRO A 204 -7.62 7.03 -13.98
C PRO A 204 -8.32 5.96 -13.12
N MET A 205 -9.31 6.30 -12.28
CA MET A 205 -9.98 5.34 -11.39
C MET A 205 -11.10 4.56 -12.08
N ILE A 206 -11.55 5.02 -13.26
CA ILE A 206 -12.50 4.31 -14.12
C ILE A 206 -11.78 3.44 -15.17
N ASN A 207 -12.47 2.46 -15.77
CA ASN A 207 -11.85 1.51 -16.70
C ASN A 207 -11.20 2.19 -17.91
N SER A 208 -11.83 3.20 -18.52
CA SER A 208 -11.26 3.92 -19.66
C SER A 208 -9.94 4.60 -19.29
N GLY A 209 -9.91 5.26 -18.13
CA GLY A 209 -8.69 5.87 -17.62
C GLY A 209 -7.62 4.83 -17.34
N ALA A 210 -7.96 3.74 -16.67
CA ALA A 210 -6.99 2.68 -16.36
C ALA A 210 -6.42 1.99 -17.60
N ILE A 211 -7.25 1.70 -18.62
CA ILE A 211 -6.81 1.18 -19.92
C ILE A 211 -5.87 2.18 -20.60
N LEU A 212 -6.21 3.48 -20.57
CA LEU A 212 -5.35 4.52 -21.10
C LEU A 212 -4.02 4.60 -20.34
N ILE A 213 -4.02 4.53 -19.01
CA ILE A 213 -2.78 4.49 -18.20
C ILE A 213 -1.89 3.32 -18.63
N CYS A 214 -2.48 2.15 -18.90
CA CYS A 214 -1.74 1.00 -19.42
C CYS A 214 -1.12 1.26 -20.79
N SER A 215 -1.57 2.26 -21.57
CA SER A 215 -0.90 2.67 -22.80
C SER A 215 0.30 3.59 -22.57
N LEU A 216 0.43 4.20 -21.39
CA LEU A 216 1.43 5.25 -21.13
C LEU A 216 2.73 4.73 -20.52
N ILE A 217 2.66 3.63 -19.76
CA ILE A 217 3.82 3.06 -19.04
C ILE A 217 4.75 2.35 -20.02
N LYS A 218 6.05 2.71 -20.01
CA LYS A 218 7.11 2.06 -20.82
C LYS A 218 6.73 1.80 -22.29
N GLN A 219 6.18 2.80 -22.98
CA GLN A 219 5.70 2.70 -24.37
C GLN A 219 6.73 2.18 -25.39
N HIS A 220 8.03 2.30 -25.10
CA HIS A 220 9.11 1.89 -25.99
C HIS A 220 9.47 0.39 -25.87
N LEU A 221 8.91 -0.31 -24.89
CA LEU A 221 9.18 -1.73 -24.64
C LEU A 221 8.07 -2.61 -25.21
N ASN A 222 8.35 -3.89 -25.41
CA ASN A 222 7.33 -4.87 -25.79
C ASN A 222 6.48 -5.29 -24.57
N LEU A 223 5.32 -5.91 -24.80
CA LEU A 223 4.38 -6.27 -23.73
C LEU A 223 5.01 -7.07 -22.56
N PRO A 224 5.76 -8.17 -22.78
CA PRO A 224 6.44 -8.89 -21.68
C PRO A 224 7.37 -8.01 -20.83
N GLU A 225 8.18 -7.16 -21.46
CA GLU A 225 9.10 -6.27 -20.76
C GLU A 225 8.36 -5.20 -19.94
N ARG A 226 7.23 -4.70 -20.47
CA ARG A 226 6.36 -3.75 -19.76
C ARG A 226 5.72 -4.40 -18.54
N PHE A 227 5.21 -5.63 -18.68
CA PHE A 227 4.66 -6.38 -17.56
C PHE A 227 5.73 -6.64 -16.49
N ASP A 228 6.91 -7.13 -16.86
CA ASP A 228 8.02 -7.36 -15.92
C ASP A 228 8.43 -6.07 -15.18
N TYR A 229 8.53 -4.96 -15.89
CA TYR A 229 8.82 -3.66 -15.28
C TYR A 229 7.78 -3.32 -14.21
N ILE A 230 6.49 -3.39 -14.54
CA ILE A 230 5.41 -3.06 -13.61
C ILE A 230 5.38 -4.05 -12.44
N PHE A 231 5.53 -5.36 -12.70
CA PHE A 231 5.60 -6.39 -11.66
C PHE A 231 6.72 -6.10 -10.65
N ARG A 232 7.92 -5.73 -11.12
CA ARG A 232 9.03 -5.31 -10.25
C ARG A 232 8.71 -4.05 -9.46
N GLN A 233 8.02 -3.08 -10.06
CA GLN A 233 7.59 -1.89 -9.32
C GLN A 233 6.58 -2.24 -8.22
N PHE A 234 5.57 -3.07 -8.51
CA PHE A 234 4.63 -3.57 -7.50
C PHE A 234 5.37 -4.26 -6.37
N LYS A 235 6.38 -5.08 -6.69
CA LYS A 235 7.16 -5.80 -5.68
C LYS A 235 7.92 -4.87 -4.74
N LYS A 236 8.44 -3.75 -5.26
CA LYS A 236 9.05 -2.69 -4.45
C LYS A 236 8.04 -1.94 -3.60
N ILE A 237 6.89 -1.55 -4.17
CA ILE A 237 5.83 -0.82 -3.44
C ILE A 237 5.30 -1.65 -2.27
N CYS A 238 5.15 -2.97 -2.45
CA CYS A 238 4.72 -3.88 -1.40
C CYS A 238 5.85 -4.39 -0.50
N GLY A 239 7.06 -3.80 -0.57
CA GLY A 239 8.16 -4.14 0.34
C GLY A 239 8.64 -5.60 0.24
N ASN A 240 8.60 -6.17 -0.96
CA ASN A 240 8.89 -7.57 -1.26
C ASN A 240 7.93 -8.62 -0.65
N GLU A 241 6.83 -8.19 -0.02
CA GLU A 241 5.74 -9.08 0.45
C GLU A 241 5.03 -9.79 -0.71
N VAL A 242 4.23 -10.81 -0.42
CA VAL A 242 3.59 -11.70 -1.42
C VAL A 242 3.02 -10.95 -2.63
N LEU A 243 3.50 -11.30 -3.82
CA LEU A 243 2.99 -10.81 -5.10
C LEU A 243 3.02 -11.97 -6.09
N GLY A 244 1.88 -12.31 -6.63
CA GLY A 244 1.68 -13.41 -7.58
C GLY A 244 0.94 -12.95 -8.83
N PHE A 245 0.52 -13.93 -9.62
CA PHE A 245 -0.25 -13.71 -10.84
C PHE A 245 -1.23 -14.86 -11.07
N ASN A 246 -2.51 -14.54 -11.19
CA ASN A 246 -3.55 -15.54 -11.43
C ASN A 246 -3.86 -15.66 -12.92
N ASN A 247 -3.24 -16.64 -13.58
CA ASN A 247 -3.49 -16.88 -15.01
C ASN A 247 -4.95 -17.29 -15.30
N ALA A 248 -5.62 -17.98 -14.36
CA ALA A 248 -7.01 -18.38 -14.57
C ALA A 248 -7.97 -17.18 -14.58
N VAL A 249 -7.77 -16.22 -13.66
CA VAL A 249 -8.52 -14.95 -13.65
C VAL A 249 -8.19 -14.13 -14.88
N PHE A 250 -6.93 -14.03 -15.27
CA PHE A 250 -6.52 -13.31 -16.49
C PHE A 250 -7.24 -13.85 -17.73
N MET A 251 -7.24 -15.17 -17.94
CA MET A 251 -7.91 -15.79 -19.08
C MET A 251 -9.44 -15.62 -19.02
N SER A 252 -10.03 -15.73 -17.82
CA SER A 252 -11.47 -15.50 -17.62
C SER A 252 -11.86 -14.05 -17.89
N GLU A 253 -11.06 -13.08 -17.46
CA GLU A 253 -11.28 -11.66 -17.72
C GLU A 253 -11.19 -11.37 -19.20
N LYS A 254 -10.09 -11.79 -19.83
CA LYS A 254 -9.83 -11.52 -21.25
C LYS A 254 -10.94 -12.09 -22.16
N SER A 255 -11.50 -13.25 -21.81
CA SER A 255 -12.56 -13.91 -22.60
C SER A 255 -13.96 -13.34 -22.41
N SER A 256 -14.22 -12.58 -21.35
CA SER A 256 -15.55 -12.02 -21.02
C SER A 256 -15.58 -10.48 -21.00
N ALA A 257 -14.52 -9.82 -21.46
CA ALA A 257 -14.32 -8.39 -21.34
C ALA A 257 -14.88 -7.55 -22.50
N ASP A 258 -16.01 -7.96 -23.10
CA ASP A 258 -16.66 -7.28 -24.25
C ASP A 258 -16.75 -5.75 -24.05
N ARG A 259 -17.11 -5.34 -22.83
CA ARG A 259 -17.24 -3.93 -22.48
C ARG A 259 -15.91 -3.18 -22.51
N ASN A 260 -14.82 -3.79 -22.06
CA ASN A 260 -13.50 -3.15 -22.10
C ASN A 260 -13.00 -3.08 -23.55
N TYR A 261 -13.27 -4.10 -24.38
CA TYR A 261 -12.99 -4.02 -25.83
C TYR A 261 -13.79 -2.89 -26.49
N ALA A 262 -15.11 -2.81 -26.26
CA ALA A 262 -15.95 -1.74 -26.80
C ALA A 262 -15.45 -0.35 -26.39
N LEU A 263 -15.08 -0.19 -25.11
CA LEU A 263 -14.53 1.05 -24.58
C LEU A 263 -13.20 1.43 -25.24
N ALA A 264 -12.32 0.45 -25.44
CA ALA A 264 -11.02 0.65 -26.05
C ALA A 264 -11.15 1.03 -27.54
N TYR A 265 -12.06 0.40 -28.29
CA TYR A 265 -12.35 0.79 -29.67
C TYR A 265 -12.97 2.20 -29.75
N TYR A 266 -13.89 2.52 -28.84
CA TYR A 266 -14.47 3.86 -28.74
C TYR A 266 -13.39 4.91 -28.46
N MET A 267 -12.50 4.68 -27.49
CA MET A 267 -11.37 5.58 -27.20
C MET A 267 -10.39 5.71 -28.38
N ARG A 268 -10.21 4.67 -29.18
CA ARG A 268 -9.37 4.72 -30.39
C ARG A 268 -9.95 5.65 -31.45
N GLU A 269 -11.26 5.61 -31.67
CA GLU A 269 -11.96 6.51 -32.61
C GLU A 269 -11.74 7.99 -32.24
N TYR A 270 -11.80 8.30 -30.94
CA TYR A 270 -11.55 9.63 -30.41
C TYR A 270 -10.05 9.98 -30.24
N ARG A 271 -9.14 9.11 -30.70
CA ARG A 271 -7.68 9.31 -30.65
C ARG A 271 -7.16 9.55 -29.22
N CYS A 272 -7.75 8.89 -28.22
CA CYS A 272 -7.32 9.04 -26.83
C CYS A 272 -5.92 8.45 -26.58
N PHE A 273 -5.52 7.43 -27.35
CA PHE A 273 -4.24 6.74 -27.14
C PHE A 273 -3.06 7.45 -27.81
N PRO A 274 -1.82 7.26 -27.31
CA PRO A 274 -0.61 7.68 -28.02
C PRO A 274 -0.57 7.16 -29.46
N LYS A 275 0.09 7.90 -30.35
CA LYS A 275 0.28 7.47 -31.75
C LYS A 275 0.96 6.10 -31.80
N ASN A 276 0.55 5.25 -32.74
CA ASN A 276 1.07 3.90 -32.97
C ASN A 276 0.82 2.90 -31.81
N SER A 277 -0.14 3.18 -30.94
CA SER A 277 -0.55 2.26 -29.86
C SER A 277 -1.17 0.97 -30.40
N ASN A 278 -0.71 -0.18 -29.89
CA ASN A 278 -1.35 -1.47 -30.13
C ASN A 278 -2.45 -1.73 -29.08
N LEU A 279 -3.71 -1.67 -29.51
CA LEU A 279 -4.87 -1.81 -28.62
C LEU A 279 -4.93 -3.18 -27.92
N GLN A 280 -4.54 -4.26 -28.62
CA GLN A 280 -4.57 -5.60 -28.05
C GLN A 280 -3.55 -5.74 -26.93
N GLU A 281 -2.33 -5.21 -27.12
CA GLU A 281 -1.30 -5.25 -26.08
C GLU A 281 -1.69 -4.39 -24.87
N ILE A 282 -2.34 -3.24 -25.08
CA ILE A 282 -2.83 -2.38 -24.00
C ILE A 282 -3.88 -3.10 -23.16
N LEU A 283 -4.85 -3.75 -23.82
CA LEU A 283 -5.89 -4.50 -23.13
C LEU A 283 -5.33 -5.74 -22.43
N ASP A 284 -4.41 -6.48 -23.08
CA ASP A 284 -3.74 -7.62 -22.46
C ASP A 284 -2.97 -7.19 -21.21
N LEU A 285 -2.22 -6.09 -21.26
CA LEU A 285 -1.54 -5.53 -20.10
C LEU A 285 -2.53 -5.13 -19.00
N TYR A 286 -3.64 -4.47 -19.36
CA TYR A 286 -4.68 -4.10 -18.40
C TYR A 286 -5.24 -5.32 -17.65
N PHE A 287 -5.61 -6.39 -18.36
CA PHE A 287 -6.10 -7.62 -17.73
C PHE A 287 -5.02 -8.34 -16.90
N GLN A 288 -3.77 -8.33 -17.37
CA GLN A 288 -2.65 -8.88 -16.61
C GLN A 288 -2.48 -8.18 -15.26
N LEU A 289 -2.57 -6.85 -15.23
CA LEU A 289 -2.41 -6.06 -14.01
C LEU A 289 -3.60 -6.20 -13.06
N CYS A 290 -4.83 -6.36 -13.57
CA CYS A 290 -5.99 -6.70 -12.75
C CYS A 290 -5.88 -8.09 -12.10
N SER A 291 -5.14 -9.00 -12.72
CA SER A 291 -4.97 -10.40 -12.30
C SER A 291 -3.73 -10.65 -11.43
N LEU A 292 -2.99 -9.60 -11.05
CA LEU A 292 -1.94 -9.71 -10.04
C LEU A 292 -2.54 -10.10 -8.68
N GLU A 293 -1.89 -11.03 -7.98
CA GLU A 293 -2.35 -11.54 -6.69
C GLU A 293 -1.55 -10.99 -5.53
N VAL A 294 -2.26 -10.66 -4.46
CA VAL A 294 -1.73 -10.13 -3.20
C VAL A 294 -2.53 -10.69 -2.03
N ASN A 295 -2.08 -10.48 -0.81
CA ASN A 295 -2.87 -10.69 0.41
C ASN A 295 -3.05 -9.36 1.17
N CYS A 296 -3.69 -9.40 2.34
CA CYS A 296 -3.91 -8.19 3.14
C CYS A 296 -2.59 -7.56 3.59
N GLU A 297 -1.56 -8.36 3.89
CA GLU A 297 -0.24 -7.89 4.28
C GLU A 297 0.39 -7.03 3.16
N SER A 298 0.51 -7.58 1.95
CA SER A 298 1.04 -6.86 0.79
C SER A 298 0.26 -5.57 0.51
N MET A 299 -1.07 -5.63 0.57
CA MET A 299 -1.92 -4.44 0.36
C MET A 299 -1.74 -3.39 1.45
N SER A 300 -1.54 -3.80 2.70
CA SER A 300 -1.31 -2.87 3.80
C SER A 300 0.05 -2.16 3.67
N VAL A 301 1.09 -2.86 3.19
CA VAL A 301 2.38 -2.24 2.89
C VAL A 301 2.25 -1.28 1.71
N ILE A 302 1.54 -1.66 0.63
CA ILE A 302 1.24 -0.75 -0.49
C ILE A 302 0.56 0.53 0.02
N ALA A 303 -0.53 0.40 0.78
CA ALA A 303 -1.26 1.53 1.33
C ALA A 303 -0.37 2.41 2.22
N SER A 304 0.52 1.80 2.99
CA SER A 304 1.47 2.50 3.84
C SER A 304 2.56 3.24 3.03
N THR A 305 3.02 2.66 1.91
CA THR A 305 3.92 3.34 0.97
C THR A 305 3.28 4.63 0.42
N PHE A 306 1.99 4.61 0.12
CA PHE A 306 1.24 5.83 -0.23
C PHE A 306 1.12 6.78 0.96
N ALA A 307 0.76 6.29 2.16
CA ALA A 307 0.67 7.13 3.36
C ALA A 307 2.02 7.78 3.74
N ASN A 308 3.13 7.14 3.39
CA ASN A 308 4.50 7.58 3.65
C ASN A 308 5.11 8.36 2.47
N GLY A 309 4.28 8.95 1.60
CA GLY A 309 4.75 9.86 0.55
C GLY A 309 5.58 9.20 -0.55
N GLY A 310 5.43 7.87 -0.73
CA GLY A 310 6.10 7.06 -1.76
C GLY A 310 7.31 6.27 -1.27
N LEU A 311 7.63 6.35 0.03
CA LEU A 311 8.69 5.59 0.68
C LEU A 311 8.13 4.31 1.30
N CYS A 312 8.60 3.13 0.89
CA CYS A 312 8.13 1.88 1.46
C CYS A 312 8.54 1.77 2.94
N PRO A 313 7.61 1.57 3.89
CA PRO A 313 7.93 1.60 5.32
C PRO A 313 8.76 0.41 5.79
N THR A 314 8.80 -0.69 5.02
CA THR A 314 9.46 -1.95 5.40
C THR A 314 10.76 -2.20 4.67
N THR A 315 11.13 -1.36 3.69
CA THR A 315 12.40 -1.44 2.97
C THR A 315 13.13 -0.09 2.89
N GLU A 316 12.45 1.01 3.24
CA GLU A 316 12.94 2.39 3.09
C GLU A 316 13.34 2.76 1.64
N GLU A 317 12.87 1.99 0.65
CA GLU A 317 13.05 2.33 -0.75
C GLU A 317 12.03 3.40 -1.18
N LYS A 318 12.49 4.45 -1.87
CA LYS A 318 11.62 5.45 -2.50
C LYS A 318 11.15 4.93 -3.85
N VAL A 319 9.90 4.47 -3.90
CA VAL A 319 9.33 3.81 -5.09
C VAL A 319 8.45 4.74 -5.91
N LEU A 320 7.77 5.69 -5.25
CA LEU A 320 6.92 6.68 -5.91
C LEU A 320 7.41 8.09 -5.61
N SER A 321 7.17 9.01 -6.55
CA SER A 321 7.37 10.44 -6.26
C SER A 321 6.27 10.94 -5.31
N SER A 322 6.59 11.89 -4.44
CA SER A 322 5.62 12.44 -3.49
C SER A 322 4.50 13.22 -4.18
N GLU A 323 4.78 13.81 -5.36
CA GLU A 323 3.76 14.42 -6.22
C GLU A 323 2.81 13.37 -6.77
N SER A 324 3.36 12.24 -7.25
CA SER A 324 2.55 11.12 -7.75
C SER A 324 1.60 10.58 -6.69
N VAL A 325 2.10 10.45 -5.46
CA VAL A 325 1.30 10.01 -4.31
C VAL A 325 0.19 11.01 -3.99
N ARG A 326 0.50 12.31 -3.92
CA ARG A 326 -0.50 13.36 -3.65
C ARG A 326 -1.62 13.33 -4.70
N ASP A 327 -1.27 13.31 -5.97
CA ASP A 327 -2.24 13.35 -7.07
C ASP A 327 -3.09 12.07 -7.07
N THR A 328 -2.48 10.91 -6.81
CA THR A 328 -3.19 9.62 -6.68
C THR A 328 -4.16 9.62 -5.52
N LEU A 329 -3.74 10.05 -4.32
CA LEU A 329 -4.61 10.11 -3.14
C LEU A 329 -5.78 11.08 -3.34
N SER A 330 -5.54 12.19 -4.05
CA SER A 330 -6.60 13.16 -4.39
C SER A 330 -7.68 12.51 -5.26
N LEU A 331 -7.28 11.74 -6.27
CA LEU A 331 -8.24 11.05 -7.13
C LEU A 331 -8.87 9.82 -6.48
N MET A 332 -8.16 9.13 -5.59
CA MET A 332 -8.77 8.08 -4.76
C MET A 332 -9.87 8.64 -3.87
N HIS A 333 -9.67 9.84 -3.32
CA HIS A 333 -10.67 10.51 -2.49
C HIS A 333 -11.96 10.80 -3.27
N SER A 334 -11.87 11.40 -4.46
CA SER A 334 -13.04 11.82 -5.23
C SER A 334 -13.63 10.76 -6.16
N CYS A 335 -12.83 9.77 -6.58
CA CYS A 335 -13.18 8.82 -7.66
C CYS A 335 -12.92 7.34 -7.32
N GLY A 336 -12.45 7.01 -6.10
CA GLY A 336 -11.91 5.69 -5.79
C GLY A 336 -12.92 4.59 -5.41
N MET A 337 -14.18 4.94 -5.15
CA MET A 337 -15.22 4.00 -4.63
C MET A 337 -16.40 3.83 -5.59
N TYR A 338 -16.15 3.86 -6.91
CA TYR A 338 -17.19 3.80 -7.95
C TYR A 338 -18.27 4.88 -7.75
N ASP A 339 -19.53 4.55 -8.02
CA ASP A 339 -20.70 5.44 -7.83
C ASP A 339 -20.87 5.87 -6.36
N TYR A 340 -20.23 5.17 -5.41
CA TYR A 340 -20.24 5.51 -3.99
C TYR A 340 -19.17 6.56 -3.59
N SER A 341 -18.30 7.00 -4.51
CA SER A 341 -17.18 7.90 -4.20
C SER A 341 -17.63 9.20 -3.52
N GLY A 342 -18.67 9.86 -4.04
CA GLY A 342 -19.19 11.10 -3.46
C GLY A 342 -19.76 10.90 -2.06
N GLN A 343 -20.53 9.84 -1.84
CA GLN A 343 -21.07 9.52 -0.52
C GLN A 343 -19.97 9.14 0.48
N PHE A 344 -18.98 8.38 0.04
CA PHE A 344 -17.86 7.97 0.87
C PHE A 344 -17.01 9.18 1.30
N ALA A 345 -16.69 10.07 0.36
CA ALA A 345 -15.94 11.30 0.63
C ALA A 345 -16.69 12.24 1.60
N PHE A 346 -18.02 12.32 1.49
CA PHE A 346 -18.84 13.13 2.39
C PHE A 346 -18.97 12.50 3.79
N LYS A 347 -19.44 11.25 3.86
CA LYS A 347 -19.79 10.58 5.14
C LYS A 347 -18.59 10.24 6.01
N LYS A 348 -17.43 9.90 5.43
CA LYS A 348 -16.22 9.63 6.24
C LYS A 348 -15.58 10.89 6.83
N ASN A 349 -15.95 12.08 6.34
CA ASN A 349 -15.54 13.35 6.93
C ASN A 349 -16.51 13.81 8.03
N GLU A 350 -17.62 13.10 8.26
CA GLU A 350 -18.37 13.19 9.50
C GLU A 350 -17.64 12.33 10.54
N ILE A 351 -16.97 12.96 11.50
CA ILE A 351 -16.67 12.31 12.77
C ILE A 351 -18.02 11.86 13.32
N ILE A 352 -18.33 10.57 13.25
CA ILE A 352 -19.58 10.00 13.79
C ILE A 352 -19.65 10.40 15.26
N PRO A 353 -20.57 11.28 15.69
CA PRO A 353 -20.60 11.79 17.06
C PRO A 353 -21.17 10.78 18.08
N GLN A 354 -21.19 9.48 17.77
CA GLN A 354 -21.84 8.45 18.60
C GLN A 354 -20.87 7.59 19.43
N MET A 355 -19.64 8.06 19.66
CA MET A 355 -18.72 7.47 20.64
C MET A 355 -18.03 8.53 21.53
N LEU A 356 -18.83 9.42 22.09
CA LEU A 356 -18.61 10.08 23.39
C LEU A 356 -19.82 9.73 24.27
#